data_AF-A0A420JCE9-F1
#
_entry.id   AF-A0A420JCE9-F1
#
_cell.length_a   1.000
_cell.length_b   1.000
_cell.length_c   1.000
_cell.angle_alpha   90.00
_cell.angle_beta   90.00
_cell.angle_gamma   90.00
#
_symmetry.space_group_name_H-M   'P 1'
#
loop_
_entity.id
_entity.type
_entity.pdbx_description
1 polymer ?
#
loop_
_entity_poly.entity_id
_entity_poly.type
_entity_poly.pdbx_seq_one_letter_code
_entity_poly.pdbx_strand_id
1 'polypeptide(L)'
;TEEDFEDALEEWKEAFHWNNGERWQFGVDATSANIQEVLEKEMSQTALTYCCRRWLGKYKKQVVHCYVDQFFHVGTTTTSRLEGAHSILKRWIRKPTKDLSSTWDAVKLAINHQLDHIRQKRANCCASNPTRFQSEFFVHLKQNITPFAQFRLHNQSSIYKAEAEKESSSHPRSDTPSICTRTYWRSTGIPYWHIIKERISNGRMIHPLEFHPHWHWRRPRVGSAPIELLPPLLDPLTRQR
;
A
#
# COMPACT_ATOMS: atom_id res chain seq x y z
N THR A 1 -8.71 -6.97 7.67
CA THR A 1 -7.70 -7.81 8.34
C THR A 1 -7.69 -9.17 7.64
N GLU A 2 -6.91 -10.15 8.09
CA GLU A 2 -7.02 -11.52 7.57
C GLU A 2 -8.41 -12.11 7.90
N GLU A 3 -8.94 -11.77 9.07
CA GLU A 3 -10.29 -12.09 9.52
C GLU A 3 -11.37 -11.49 8.60
N ASP A 4 -11.32 -10.18 8.29
CA ASP A 4 -12.27 -9.56 7.35
C ASP A 4 -12.21 -10.17 5.93
N PHE A 5 -11.07 -10.74 5.54
CA PHE A 5 -10.95 -11.42 4.25
C PHE A 5 -11.59 -12.82 4.28
N GLU A 6 -11.42 -13.56 5.37
CA GLU A 6 -12.08 -14.86 5.54
C GLU A 6 -13.60 -14.69 5.70
N ASP A 7 -14.07 -13.66 6.42
CA ASP A 7 -15.49 -13.33 6.52
C ASP A 7 -16.09 -12.97 5.14
N ALA A 8 -15.41 -12.13 4.36
CA ALA A 8 -15.82 -11.81 3.00
C ALA A 8 -15.75 -13.03 2.06
N LEU A 9 -14.83 -13.96 2.31
CA LEU A 9 -14.73 -15.22 1.57
C LEU A 9 -15.89 -16.16 1.90
N GLU A 10 -16.32 -16.23 3.17
CA GLU A 10 -17.50 -16.99 3.58
C GLU A 10 -18.80 -16.39 3.04
N GLU A 11 -18.99 -15.06 3.13
CA GLU A 11 -20.13 -14.37 2.52
C GLU A 11 -20.21 -14.64 1.01
N TRP A 12 -19.06 -14.65 0.34
CA TRP A 12 -18.97 -14.96 -1.08
C TRP A 12 -19.27 -16.44 -1.38
N LYS A 13 -18.84 -17.37 -0.53
CA LYS A 13 -19.20 -18.79 -0.64
C LYS A 13 -20.72 -18.99 -0.47
N GLU A 14 -21.34 -18.30 0.48
CA GLU A 14 -22.79 -18.37 0.71
C GLU A 14 -23.58 -17.83 -0.49
N ALA A 15 -23.20 -16.66 -1.01
CA ALA A 15 -23.86 -16.01 -2.15
C ALA A 15 -23.87 -16.87 -3.44
N PHE A 16 -22.89 -17.77 -3.57
CA PHE A 16 -22.75 -18.68 -4.72
C PHE A 16 -23.17 -20.11 -4.39
N HIS A 17 -23.90 -20.33 -3.29
CA HIS A 17 -24.38 -21.63 -2.85
C HIS A 17 -23.25 -22.67 -2.78
N TRP A 18 -22.15 -22.32 -2.12
CA TRP A 18 -21.02 -23.24 -1.96
C TRP A 18 -21.39 -24.42 -1.05
N ASN A 19 -21.43 -25.63 -1.60
CA ASN A 19 -21.77 -26.85 -0.86
C ASN A 19 -20.52 -27.63 -0.42
N ASN A 20 -19.50 -26.98 0.16
CA ASN A 20 -18.28 -27.65 0.66
C ASN A 20 -17.53 -28.57 -0.33
N GLY A 21 -17.78 -28.41 -1.63
CA GLY A 21 -17.23 -29.29 -2.68
C GLY A 21 -18.05 -30.55 -2.98
N GLU A 22 -19.20 -30.72 -2.35
CA GLU A 22 -20.16 -31.81 -2.64
C GLU A 22 -21.04 -31.47 -3.84
N ARG A 23 -21.46 -32.51 -4.57
CA ARG A 23 -22.29 -32.38 -5.77
C ARG A 23 -23.76 -32.18 -5.39
N TRP A 24 -24.43 -31.23 -6.04
CA TRP A 24 -25.87 -31.02 -5.89
C TRP A 24 -26.64 -32.24 -6.43
N GLN A 25 -27.54 -32.81 -5.61
CA GLN A 25 -28.31 -34.00 -5.98
C GLN A 25 -29.72 -33.63 -6.44
N PHE A 26 -30.27 -34.41 -7.37
CA PHE A 26 -31.67 -34.28 -7.78
C PHE A 26 -32.58 -35.08 -6.84
N GLY A 27 -33.74 -34.53 -6.49
CA GLY A 27 -34.83 -35.30 -5.90
C GLY A 27 -35.43 -36.29 -6.92
N VAL A 28 -36.14 -37.30 -6.43
CA VAL A 28 -36.72 -38.39 -7.24
C VAL A 28 -37.72 -37.87 -8.29
N ASP A 29 -38.30 -36.68 -8.08
CA ASP A 29 -39.23 -36.00 -9.00
C ASP A 29 -38.66 -34.65 -9.49
N ALA A 30 -37.63 -34.68 -10.33
CA ALA A 30 -36.98 -33.49 -10.84
C ALA A 30 -37.74 -32.85 -12.03
N THR A 31 -38.37 -31.70 -11.80
CA THR A 31 -38.90 -30.82 -12.85
C THR A 31 -37.78 -30.17 -13.65
N SER A 32 -38.04 -29.78 -14.91
CA SER A 32 -37.05 -29.09 -15.77
C SER A 32 -36.47 -27.81 -15.14
N ALA A 33 -37.28 -27.07 -14.38
CA ALA A 33 -36.85 -25.89 -13.62
C ALA A 33 -35.83 -26.26 -12.53
N ASN A 34 -36.06 -27.35 -11.79
CA ASN A 34 -35.16 -27.81 -10.73
C ASN A 34 -33.83 -28.31 -11.32
N ILE A 35 -33.88 -28.91 -12.53
CA ILE A 35 -32.68 -29.35 -13.25
C ILE A 35 -31.83 -28.15 -13.67
N GLN A 36 -32.46 -27.11 -14.21
CA GLN A 36 -31.78 -25.87 -14.62
C GLN A 36 -31.14 -25.15 -13.43
N GLU A 37 -31.85 -25.04 -12.32
CA GLU A 37 -31.33 -24.43 -11.08
C GLU A 37 -30.11 -25.18 -10.52
N VAL A 38 -30.13 -26.51 -10.53
CA VAL A 38 -29.00 -27.34 -10.10
C VAL A 38 -27.80 -27.19 -11.04
N LEU A 39 -28.02 -27.11 -12.36
CA LEU A 39 -26.94 -26.88 -13.32
C LEU A 39 -26.28 -25.50 -13.12
N GLU A 40 -27.07 -24.45 -12.87
CA GLU A 40 -26.55 -23.11 -12.56
C GLU A 40 -25.74 -23.10 -11.26
N LYS A 41 -26.18 -23.85 -10.24
CA LYS A 41 -25.44 -24.05 -8.98
C LYS A 41 -24.14 -24.86 -9.17
N GLU A 42 -24.15 -25.93 -9.94
CA GLU A 42 -22.93 -26.72 -10.26
C GLU A 42 -21.93 -25.90 -11.07
N MET A 43 -22.39 -25.10 -12.03
CA MET A 43 -21.54 -24.19 -12.80
C MET A 43 -20.91 -23.13 -11.91
N SER A 44 -21.69 -22.54 -11.00
CA SER A 44 -21.23 -21.57 -10.00
C SER A 44 -20.17 -22.17 -9.07
N GLN A 45 -20.41 -23.39 -8.57
CA GLN A 45 -19.46 -24.12 -7.72
C GLN A 45 -18.15 -24.47 -8.45
N THR A 46 -18.24 -24.88 -9.72
CA THR A 46 -17.08 -25.19 -10.55
C THR A 46 -16.24 -23.94 -10.80
N ALA A 47 -16.89 -22.82 -11.14
CA ALA A 47 -16.24 -21.54 -11.32
C ALA A 47 -15.56 -21.04 -10.03
N LEU A 48 -16.23 -21.14 -8.88
CA LEU A 48 -15.66 -20.83 -7.58
C LEU A 48 -14.43 -21.69 -7.25
N THR A 49 -14.55 -23.01 -7.42
CA THR A 49 -13.44 -23.94 -7.16
C THR A 49 -12.23 -23.59 -8.01
N TYR A 50 -12.46 -23.27 -9.29
CA TYR A 50 -11.43 -22.81 -10.20
C TYR A 50 -10.81 -21.50 -9.74
N CYS A 51 -11.61 -20.47 -9.42
CA CYS A 51 -11.14 -19.17 -8.95
C CYS A 51 -10.32 -19.29 -7.66
N CYS A 52 -10.83 -20.02 -6.66
CA CYS A 52 -10.16 -20.23 -5.39
C CYS A 52 -8.83 -20.97 -5.56
N ARG A 53 -8.80 -22.07 -6.33
CA ARG A 53 -7.58 -22.88 -6.49
C ARG A 53 -6.56 -22.24 -7.42
N ARG A 54 -7.00 -21.70 -8.56
CA ARG A 54 -6.11 -21.21 -9.63
C ARG A 54 -5.63 -19.79 -9.37
N TRP A 55 -6.53 -18.91 -8.92
CA TRP A 55 -6.27 -17.49 -8.77
C TRP A 55 -6.00 -17.10 -7.33
N LEU A 56 -6.94 -17.34 -6.41
CA LEU A 56 -6.81 -16.86 -5.04
C LEU A 56 -5.74 -17.63 -4.25
N GLY A 57 -5.60 -18.94 -4.44
CA GLY A 57 -4.59 -19.74 -3.74
C GLY A 57 -3.16 -19.26 -4.00
N LYS A 58 -2.80 -19.06 -5.27
CA LYS A 58 -1.44 -18.67 -5.67
C LYS A 58 -1.23 -17.15 -5.75
N TYR A 59 -2.26 -16.41 -6.16
CA TYR A 59 -2.13 -15.00 -6.57
C TYR A 59 -2.95 -14.03 -5.70
N LYS A 60 -3.56 -14.43 -4.58
CA LYS A 60 -4.37 -13.54 -3.72
C LYS A 60 -3.71 -12.19 -3.45
N LYS A 61 -2.43 -12.17 -3.07
CA LYS A 61 -1.71 -10.93 -2.77
C LYS A 61 -1.60 -10.01 -3.98
N GLN A 62 -1.39 -10.58 -5.18
CA GLN A 62 -1.26 -9.81 -6.42
C GLN A 62 -2.61 -9.23 -6.86
N VAL A 63 -3.70 -10.00 -6.69
CA VAL A 63 -5.06 -9.52 -6.95
C VAL A 63 -5.39 -8.34 -6.04
N VAL A 64 -5.13 -8.46 -4.73
CA VAL A 64 -5.33 -7.36 -3.78
C VAL A 64 -4.45 -6.16 -4.13
N HIS A 65 -3.17 -6.35 -4.43
CA HIS A 65 -2.30 -5.26 -4.87
C HIS A 65 -2.79 -4.57 -6.15
N CYS A 66 -3.30 -5.33 -7.13
CA CYS A 66 -3.84 -4.76 -8.36
C CYS A 66 -5.00 -3.79 -8.11
N TYR A 67 -5.82 -4.08 -7.09
CA TYR A 67 -6.92 -3.21 -6.69
C TYR A 67 -6.48 -2.06 -5.77
N VAL A 68 -5.75 -2.37 -4.70
CA VAL A 68 -5.36 -1.42 -3.65
C VAL A 68 -4.34 -0.40 -4.17
N ASP A 69 -3.38 -0.82 -5.00
CA ASP A 69 -2.32 0.07 -5.50
C ASP A 69 -2.84 1.10 -6.53
N GLN A 70 -4.13 1.07 -6.87
CA GLN A 70 -4.79 2.13 -7.65
C GLN A 70 -5.00 3.39 -6.82
N PHE A 71 -5.09 3.25 -5.50
CA PHE A 71 -5.29 4.32 -4.55
C PHE A 71 -4.00 4.64 -3.80
N PHE A 72 -3.90 5.86 -3.29
CA PHE A 72 -2.73 6.27 -2.53
C PHE A 72 -2.82 5.82 -1.08
N HIS A 73 -1.96 4.87 -0.72
CA HIS A 73 -1.92 4.27 0.62
C HIS A 73 -0.51 4.28 1.23
N VAL A 74 0.51 4.82 0.55
CA VAL A 74 1.85 5.07 1.12
C VAL A 74 2.56 3.76 1.53
N GLY A 75 2.10 2.62 1.03
CA GLY A 75 2.54 1.29 1.49
C GLY A 75 1.97 0.86 2.85
N THR A 76 1.00 1.59 3.39
CA THR A 76 0.24 1.18 4.58
C THR A 76 -0.97 0.38 4.11
N THR A 77 -0.91 -0.94 4.26
CA THR A 77 -2.01 -1.86 3.89
C THR A 77 -2.53 -2.67 5.08
N THR A 78 -2.03 -2.39 6.29
CA THR A 78 -2.39 -3.11 7.51
C THR A 78 -2.76 -2.14 8.64
N THR A 79 -3.62 -2.61 9.56
CA THR A 79 -4.07 -1.88 10.76
C THR A 79 -3.02 -1.81 11.87
N SER A 80 -1.85 -2.43 11.69
CA SER A 80 -0.79 -2.58 12.71
C SER A 80 -0.35 -1.26 13.35
N ARG A 81 -0.47 -0.12 12.65
CA ARG A 81 -0.16 1.20 13.20
C ARG A 81 -1.09 1.61 14.34
N LEU A 82 -2.38 1.25 14.23
CA LEU A 82 -3.38 1.52 15.26
C LEU A 82 -3.10 0.68 16.50
N GLU A 83 -2.82 -0.62 16.31
CA GLU A 83 -2.45 -1.53 17.39
C GLU A 83 -1.17 -1.10 18.10
N GLY A 84 -0.16 -0.64 17.34
CA GLY A 84 1.06 -0.07 17.91
C GLY A 84 0.80 1.18 18.74
N ALA A 85 -0.03 2.10 18.25
CA ALA A 85 -0.43 3.30 19.00
C ALA A 85 -1.19 2.95 20.28
N HIS A 86 -2.10 1.97 20.20
CA HIS A 86 -2.85 1.46 21.35
C HIS A 86 -1.91 0.81 22.38
N SER A 87 -0.96 0.00 21.94
CA SER A 87 0.05 -0.63 22.79
C SER A 87 0.91 0.42 23.51
N ILE A 88 1.34 1.47 22.81
CA ILE A 88 2.07 2.60 23.42
C ILE A 88 1.22 3.24 24.53
N LEU A 89 -0.03 3.61 24.25
CA LEU A 89 -0.91 4.24 25.25
C LEU A 89 -1.13 3.34 26.47
N LYS A 90 -1.42 2.04 26.25
CA LYS A 90 -1.54 1.05 27.32
C LYS A 90 -0.29 1.00 28.19
N ARG A 91 0.91 1.08 27.59
CA ARG A 91 2.18 1.08 28.33
C ARG A 91 2.35 2.29 29.25
N TRP A 92 1.87 3.47 28.83
CA TRP A 92 1.92 4.69 29.66
C TRP A 92 0.85 4.68 30.76
N ILE A 93 -0.36 4.20 30.45
CA ILE A 93 -1.45 4.07 31.42
C ILE A 93 -1.11 3.02 32.48
N ARG A 94 -0.47 1.90 32.10
CA ARG A 94 -0.02 0.76 32.93
C ARG A 94 -1.14 -0.05 33.57
N LYS A 95 -1.96 0.56 34.43
CA LYS A 95 -3.02 -0.11 35.20
C LYS A 95 -4.40 0.30 34.66
N PRO A 96 -5.31 -0.66 34.43
CA PRO A 96 -6.67 -0.36 33.98
C PRO A 96 -7.53 0.30 35.07
N THR A 97 -7.11 0.23 36.35
CA THR A 97 -7.84 0.77 37.51
C THR A 97 -7.40 2.17 37.94
N LYS A 98 -6.68 2.91 37.08
CA LYS A 98 -6.32 4.31 37.37
C LYS A 98 -7.56 5.19 37.38
N ASP A 99 -7.55 6.20 38.24
CA ASP A 99 -8.54 7.27 38.19
C ASP A 99 -8.38 8.09 36.90
N LEU A 100 -9.42 8.85 36.56
CA LEU A 100 -9.49 9.57 35.31
C LEU A 100 -8.40 10.64 35.19
N SER A 101 -8.06 11.32 36.31
CA SER A 101 -7.03 12.37 36.30
C SER A 101 -5.65 11.78 36.01
N SER A 102 -5.26 10.73 36.74
CA SER A 102 -3.98 10.05 36.49
C SER A 102 -3.88 9.42 35.09
N THR A 103 -5.01 8.96 34.56
CA THR A 103 -5.08 8.43 33.18
C THR A 103 -4.85 9.56 32.17
N TRP A 104 -5.51 10.70 32.33
CA TRP A 104 -5.33 11.87 31.48
C TRP A 104 -3.88 12.40 31.50
N ASP A 105 -3.27 12.46 32.67
CA ASP A 105 -1.87 12.87 32.80
C ASP A 105 -0.92 11.90 32.09
N ALA A 106 -1.16 10.59 32.22
CA ALA A 106 -0.38 9.58 31.51
C ALA A 106 -0.52 9.69 29.99
N VAL A 107 -1.72 9.97 29.47
CA VAL A 107 -1.97 10.20 28.04
C VAL A 107 -1.25 11.45 27.55
N LYS A 108 -1.33 12.57 28.28
CA LYS A 108 -0.60 13.80 27.93
C LYS A 108 0.91 13.56 27.86
N LEU A 109 1.47 12.88 28.86
CA LEU A 109 2.88 12.48 28.89
C LEU A 109 3.25 11.62 27.67
N ALA A 110 2.43 10.62 27.35
CA ALA A 110 2.63 9.75 26.20
C ALA A 110 2.66 10.53 24.88
N ILE A 111 1.70 11.44 24.68
CA ILE A 111 1.61 12.28 23.48
C ILE A 111 2.82 13.20 23.37
N ASN A 112 3.18 13.90 24.45
CA ASN A 112 4.33 14.80 24.45
C ASN A 112 5.63 14.05 24.16
N HIS A 113 5.83 12.89 24.78
CA HIS A 113 6.98 12.03 24.49
C HIS A 113 7.01 11.58 23.02
N GLN A 114 5.86 11.20 22.44
CA GLN A 114 5.78 10.85 21.02
C GLN A 114 6.13 12.04 20.12
N LEU A 115 5.63 13.23 20.43
CA LEU A 115 5.95 14.46 19.68
C LEU A 115 7.44 14.78 19.74
N ASP A 116 8.05 14.69 20.92
CA ASP A 116 9.48 14.96 21.11
C ASP A 116 10.34 13.91 20.41
N HIS A 117 9.96 12.63 20.49
CA HIS A 117 10.62 11.57 19.74
C HIS A 117 10.52 11.79 18.22
N ILE A 118 9.36 12.21 17.70
CA ILE A 118 9.19 12.55 16.28
C ILE A 118 10.07 13.74 15.88
N ARG A 119 10.12 14.79 16.70
CA ARG A 119 10.97 15.98 16.48
C ARG A 119 12.44 15.62 16.46
N GLN A 120 12.89 14.84 17.44
CA GLN A 120 14.28 14.37 17.54
C GLN A 120 14.63 13.49 16.35
N LYS A 121 13.79 12.52 16.00
CA LYS A 121 14.00 11.65 14.84
C LYS A 121 14.08 12.45 13.54
N ARG A 122 13.21 13.45 13.37
CA ARG A 122 13.25 14.38 12.23
C ARG A 122 14.57 15.16 12.19
N ALA A 123 14.99 15.76 13.31
CA ALA A 123 16.25 16.51 13.38
C ALA A 123 17.45 15.62 13.01
N ASN A 124 17.53 14.42 13.59
CA ASN A 124 18.58 13.45 13.29
C ASN A 124 18.59 13.05 11.80
N CYS A 125 17.41 12.82 11.22
CA CYS A 125 17.28 12.50 9.81
C CYS A 125 17.68 13.67 8.89
N CYS A 126 17.38 14.91 9.26
CA CYS A 126 17.78 16.10 8.50
C CYS A 126 19.29 16.38 8.60
N ALA A 127 19.90 16.09 9.75
CA ALA A 127 21.34 16.24 9.98
C ALA A 127 22.16 15.11 9.34
N SER A 128 21.61 13.90 9.25
CA SER A 128 22.28 12.75 8.65
C SER A 128 22.56 12.97 7.15
N ASN A 129 23.72 12.50 6.69
CA ASN A 129 24.10 12.51 5.27
C ASN A 129 24.49 11.11 4.77
N PRO A 130 23.52 10.19 4.58
CA PRO A 130 23.84 8.83 4.14
C PRO A 130 24.58 8.82 2.80
N THR A 131 25.69 8.06 2.71
CA THR A 131 26.56 8.00 1.52
C THR A 131 25.80 7.70 0.22
N ARG A 132 24.78 6.83 0.30
CA ARG A 132 23.90 6.47 -0.83
C ARG A 132 23.09 7.62 -1.43
N PHE A 133 22.96 8.76 -0.74
CA PHE A 133 22.25 9.95 -1.23
C PHE A 133 23.20 11.10 -1.59
N GLN A 134 24.52 10.84 -1.62
CA GLN A 134 25.53 11.85 -1.95
C GLN A 134 25.74 12.05 -3.45
N SER A 135 25.12 11.23 -4.32
CA SER A 135 25.19 11.48 -5.76
C SER A 135 24.40 12.73 -6.15
N GLU A 136 24.88 13.43 -7.18
CA GLU A 136 24.30 14.68 -7.70
C GLU A 136 22.78 14.59 -7.93
N PHE A 137 22.32 13.40 -8.34
CA PHE A 137 20.91 13.10 -8.56
C PHE A 137 20.02 13.25 -7.31
N PHE A 138 20.52 12.94 -6.11
CA PHE A 138 19.75 12.97 -4.86
C PHE A 138 20.00 14.22 -4.01
N VAL A 139 21.11 14.95 -4.25
CA VAL A 139 21.51 16.11 -3.43
C VAL A 139 20.40 17.15 -3.33
N HIS A 140 19.72 17.45 -4.43
CA HIS A 140 18.64 18.45 -4.51
C HIS A 140 17.34 18.04 -3.76
N LEU A 141 17.15 16.74 -3.53
CA LEU A 141 16.02 16.20 -2.77
C LEU A 141 16.25 16.27 -1.26
N LYS A 142 17.51 16.42 -0.84
CA LYS A 142 17.90 16.54 0.56
C LYS A 142 17.22 17.77 1.18
N GLN A 143 16.81 17.65 2.45
CA GLN A 143 16.08 18.68 3.22
C GLN A 143 14.70 19.08 2.68
N ASN A 144 14.37 18.77 1.43
CA ASN A 144 13.05 18.96 0.84
C ASN A 144 12.15 17.74 1.04
N ILE A 145 12.70 16.55 0.78
CA ILE A 145 11.99 15.26 0.80
C ILE A 145 12.44 14.41 1.99
N THR A 146 11.51 13.63 2.54
CA THR A 146 11.78 12.70 3.64
C THR A 146 12.77 11.59 3.23
N PRO A 147 13.66 11.14 4.13
CA PRO A 147 14.64 10.08 3.84
C PRO A 147 13.99 8.77 3.38
N PHE A 148 12.79 8.46 3.89
CA PHE A 148 12.06 7.27 3.46
C PHE A 148 11.72 7.34 1.98
N ALA A 149 11.20 8.46 1.49
CA ALA A 149 10.90 8.63 0.08
C ALA A 149 12.16 8.63 -0.80
N GLN A 150 13.25 9.23 -0.33
CA GLN A 150 14.55 9.16 -1.01
C GLN A 150 15.07 7.72 -1.11
N PHE A 151 14.94 6.93 -0.04
CA PHE A 151 15.31 5.52 -0.04
C PHE A 151 14.48 4.71 -1.06
N ARG A 152 13.18 4.97 -1.13
CA ARG A 152 12.28 4.33 -2.10
C ARG A 152 12.62 4.73 -3.53
N LEU A 153 12.93 6.00 -3.78
CA LEU A 153 13.42 6.47 -5.07
C LEU A 153 14.77 5.81 -5.44
N HIS A 154 15.68 5.67 -4.48
CA HIS A 154 16.94 4.95 -4.69
C HIS A 154 16.71 3.50 -5.15
N ASN A 155 15.76 2.78 -4.54
CA ASN A 155 15.41 1.43 -4.99
C ASN A 155 14.89 1.43 -6.44
N GLN A 156 14.11 2.43 -6.83
CA GLN A 156 13.66 2.60 -8.23
C GLN A 156 14.84 2.92 -9.17
N SER A 157 15.83 3.71 -8.71
CA SER A 157 17.05 3.98 -9.47
C SER A 157 17.90 2.72 -9.66
N SER A 158 17.98 1.85 -8.66
CA SER A 158 18.64 0.54 -8.79
C SER A 158 17.96 -0.35 -9.84
N ILE A 159 16.62 -0.34 -9.91
CA ILE A 159 15.87 -1.06 -10.96
C ILE A 159 16.22 -0.48 -12.33
N TYR A 160 16.19 0.84 -12.49
CA TYR A 160 16.59 1.50 -13.73
C TYR A 160 17.99 1.10 -14.20
N LYS A 161 19.00 1.11 -13.30
CA LYS A 161 20.37 0.70 -13.63
C LYS A 161 20.44 -0.75 -14.11
N ALA A 162 19.76 -1.65 -13.42
CA ALA A 162 19.71 -3.06 -13.81
C ALA A 162 19.05 -3.27 -15.18
N GLU A 163 17.99 -2.52 -15.51
CA GLU A 163 17.36 -2.57 -16.83
C GLU A 163 18.25 -1.95 -17.92
N ALA A 164 18.95 -0.85 -17.63
CA ALA A 164 19.88 -0.24 -18.58
C ALA A 164 21.08 -1.15 -18.90
N GLU A 165 21.58 -1.88 -17.91
CA GLU A 165 22.64 -2.90 -18.09
C GLU A 165 22.16 -4.05 -18.98
N LYS A 166 20.91 -4.50 -18.83
CA LYS A 166 20.31 -5.51 -19.72
C LYS A 166 20.18 -4.99 -21.15
N GLU A 167 19.67 -3.78 -21.33
CA GLU A 167 19.54 -3.13 -22.65
C GLU A 167 20.90 -2.97 -23.36
N SER A 168 21.98 -2.77 -22.60
CA SER A 168 23.35 -2.63 -23.13
C SER A 168 24.03 -3.96 -23.44
N SER A 169 23.52 -5.08 -22.94
CA SER A 169 24.12 -6.40 -23.15
C SER A 169 23.74 -6.97 -24.53
N SER A 170 24.73 -7.41 -25.30
CA SER A 170 24.59 -7.84 -26.72
C SER A 170 23.74 -9.09 -26.95
N HIS A 171 23.17 -9.67 -25.90
CA HIS A 171 22.26 -10.81 -25.98
C HIS A 171 20.88 -10.33 -25.56
N PRO A 172 20.03 -9.88 -26.50
CA PRO A 172 18.64 -9.56 -26.20
C PRO A 172 17.98 -10.87 -25.77
N ARG A 173 17.84 -11.08 -24.45
CA ARG A 173 16.88 -12.07 -23.98
C ARG A 173 15.54 -11.66 -24.56
N SER A 174 14.81 -12.65 -25.07
CA SER A 174 13.40 -12.57 -25.50
C SER A 174 12.48 -12.24 -24.31
N ASP A 175 12.88 -11.28 -23.48
CA ASP A 175 12.13 -10.82 -22.34
C ASP A 175 11.28 -9.67 -22.83
N THR A 176 9.97 -9.92 -22.91
CA THR A 176 8.96 -8.90 -23.15
C THR A 176 9.28 -7.67 -22.31
N PRO A 177 9.30 -6.45 -22.88
CA PRO A 177 9.62 -5.25 -22.13
C PRO A 177 8.72 -5.17 -20.90
N SER A 178 9.34 -4.94 -19.74
CA SER A 178 8.67 -4.78 -18.45
C SER A 178 7.57 -3.73 -18.56
N ILE A 179 6.31 -4.16 -18.70
CA ILE A 179 5.17 -3.25 -18.83
C ILE A 179 5.05 -2.49 -17.51
N CYS A 180 5.14 -1.17 -17.57
CA CYS A 180 4.90 -0.36 -16.39
C CYS A 180 3.43 -0.12 -16.16
N THR A 181 2.91 -0.70 -15.09
CA THR A 181 1.54 -0.46 -14.64
C THR A 181 1.33 0.93 -14.05
N ARG A 182 2.40 1.71 -13.80
CA ARG A 182 2.39 3.02 -13.11
C ARG A 182 1.74 3.01 -11.71
N THR A 183 1.39 1.83 -11.21
CA THR A 183 0.77 1.60 -9.90
C THR A 183 1.66 2.06 -8.77
N TYR A 184 2.99 1.88 -8.89
CA TYR A 184 3.94 2.35 -7.89
C TYR A 184 3.78 3.85 -7.60
N TRP A 185 3.63 4.67 -8.64
CA TRP A 185 3.42 6.11 -8.49
C TRP A 185 2.07 6.40 -7.83
N ARG A 186 0.99 5.72 -8.24
CA ARG A 186 -0.35 5.91 -7.67
C ARG A 186 -0.40 5.55 -6.19
N SER A 187 0.18 4.40 -5.82
CA SER A 187 0.13 3.88 -4.46
C SER A 187 1.06 4.60 -3.49
N THR A 188 2.23 5.01 -3.97
CA THR A 188 3.26 5.60 -3.12
C THR A 188 3.45 7.08 -3.31
N GLY A 189 3.11 7.68 -4.46
CA GLY A 189 3.40 9.07 -4.78
C GLY A 189 4.90 9.38 -4.92
N ILE A 190 5.71 8.37 -5.28
CA ILE A 190 7.16 8.47 -5.46
C ILE A 190 7.51 8.10 -6.91
N PRO A 191 8.39 8.86 -7.60
CA PRO A 191 8.72 8.57 -8.99
C PRO A 191 9.22 7.14 -9.18
N TYR A 192 8.63 6.44 -10.14
CA TYR A 192 9.01 5.08 -10.49
C TYR A 192 10.10 5.09 -11.58
N TRP A 193 10.73 3.95 -11.81
CA TRP A 193 11.95 3.85 -12.63
C TRP A 193 11.82 4.37 -14.08
N HIS A 194 10.64 4.38 -14.71
CA HIS A 194 10.54 5.00 -16.05
C HIS A 194 10.60 6.52 -16.00
N ILE A 195 10.06 7.17 -14.95
CA ILE A 195 10.23 8.63 -14.78
C ILE A 195 11.72 8.92 -14.59
N ILE A 196 12.43 8.08 -13.83
CA ILE A 196 13.88 8.20 -13.66
C ILE A 196 14.59 8.07 -15.02
N LYS A 197 14.24 7.04 -15.82
CA LYS A 197 14.78 6.82 -17.17
C LYS A 197 14.57 8.04 -18.07
N GLU A 198 13.34 8.57 -18.12
CA GLU A 198 12.96 9.75 -18.91
C GLU A 198 13.72 11.00 -18.47
N ARG A 199 13.89 11.22 -17.17
CA ARG A 199 14.62 12.39 -16.65
C ARG A 199 16.09 12.31 -17.02
N ILE A 200 16.73 11.15 -16.82
CA ILE A 200 18.13 10.94 -17.15
C ILE A 200 18.37 11.05 -18.66
N SER A 201 17.51 10.48 -19.51
CA SER A 201 17.66 10.57 -20.96
C SER A 201 17.53 12.00 -21.49
N ASN A 202 16.78 12.86 -20.78
CA ASN A 202 16.62 14.27 -21.11
C ASN A 202 17.66 15.18 -20.41
N GLY A 203 18.64 14.62 -19.71
CA GLY A 203 19.63 15.40 -18.94
C GLY A 203 19.01 16.21 -17.80
N ARG A 204 17.85 15.80 -17.29
CA ARG A 204 17.12 16.47 -16.22
C ARG A 204 17.25 15.71 -14.90
N MET A 205 17.21 16.46 -13.80
CA MET A 205 17.11 15.91 -12.45
C MET A 205 15.63 15.72 -12.05
N ILE A 206 15.38 14.89 -11.05
CA ILE A 206 14.04 14.79 -10.46
C ILE A 206 13.79 16.01 -9.59
N HIS A 207 12.71 16.71 -9.88
CA HIS A 207 12.32 17.87 -9.09
C HIS A 207 11.57 17.45 -7.82
N PRO A 208 11.76 18.11 -6.66
CA PRO A 208 11.03 17.78 -5.44
C PRO A 208 9.50 17.81 -5.59
N LEU A 209 8.95 18.68 -6.45
CA LEU A 209 7.49 18.72 -6.72
C LEU A 209 6.96 17.51 -7.49
N GLU A 210 7.83 16.66 -8.04
CA GLU A 210 7.47 15.35 -8.59
C GLU A 210 7.28 14.30 -7.49
N PHE A 211 7.24 14.69 -6.21
CA PHE A 211 6.83 13.82 -5.13
C PHE A 211 5.45 14.24 -4.65
N HIS A 212 4.68 13.28 -4.16
CA HIS A 212 3.44 13.59 -3.49
C HIS A 212 3.69 14.44 -2.23
N PRO A 213 2.86 15.48 -1.93
CA PRO A 213 3.02 16.37 -0.78
C PRO A 213 3.26 15.69 0.57
N HIS A 214 2.75 14.47 0.75
CA HIS A 214 2.99 13.65 1.95
C HIS A 214 4.48 13.47 2.27
N TRP A 215 5.34 13.39 1.25
CA TRP A 215 6.76 13.08 1.40
C TRP A 215 7.63 14.29 1.66
N HIS A 216 7.09 15.50 1.63
CA HIS A 216 7.85 16.71 1.87
C HIS A 216 7.99 16.97 3.37
N TRP A 217 9.16 17.46 3.78
CA TRP A 217 9.36 17.94 5.15
C TRP A 217 8.51 19.16 5.48
N ARG A 218 8.29 20.02 4.49
CA ARG A 218 7.35 21.13 4.54
C ARG A 218 6.36 20.91 3.40
N ARG A 219 5.11 20.60 3.73
CA ARG A 219 4.10 20.35 2.71
C ARG A 219 3.96 21.59 1.82
N PRO A 220 4.05 21.43 0.48
CA PRO A 220 3.72 22.51 -0.45
C PRO A 220 2.30 23.03 -0.16
N ARG A 221 2.01 24.29 -0.52
CA ARG A 221 0.64 24.80 -0.36
C ARG A 221 -0.31 23.95 -1.20
N VAL A 222 -1.53 23.77 -0.74
CA VAL A 222 -2.59 23.08 -1.50
C VAL A 222 -2.69 23.75 -2.88
N GLY A 223 -2.65 22.94 -3.95
CA GLY A 223 -2.62 23.42 -5.35
C GLY A 223 -1.23 23.77 -5.93
N SER A 224 -0.15 23.77 -5.13
CA SER A 224 1.22 24.03 -5.66
C SER A 224 1.92 22.78 -6.18
N ALA A 225 1.51 21.61 -5.71
CA ALA A 225 1.98 20.36 -6.23
C ALA A 225 1.14 20.01 -7.47
N PRO A 226 1.72 19.42 -8.53
CA PRO A 226 0.97 18.98 -9.72
C PRO A 226 -0.10 17.92 -9.44
N ILE A 227 -0.30 17.53 -8.18
CA ILE A 227 -0.97 16.31 -7.77
C ILE A 227 -2.02 16.66 -6.72
N GLU A 228 -3.29 16.64 -7.13
CA GLU A 228 -4.42 16.41 -6.25
C GLU A 228 -4.73 14.92 -6.29
N LEU A 229 -4.55 14.22 -5.17
CA LEU A 229 -5.01 12.85 -5.05
C LEU A 229 -6.44 12.83 -4.53
N LEU A 230 -7.19 11.84 -4.99
CA LEU A 230 -8.47 11.48 -4.39
C LEU A 230 -8.31 11.36 -2.86
N PRO A 231 -9.32 11.79 -2.09
CA PRO A 231 -9.26 11.70 -0.64
C PRO A 231 -8.92 10.27 -0.22
N PRO A 232 -8.11 10.09 0.84
CA PRO A 232 -7.76 8.76 1.32
C PRO A 232 -9.04 7.96 1.58
N LEU A 233 -9.01 6.66 1.27
CA LEU A 233 -10.16 5.74 1.48
C LEU A 233 -10.65 5.75 2.95
N LEU A 234 -9.79 6.18 3.86
CA LEU A 234 -10.03 6.38 5.28
C LEU A 234 -9.47 7.74 5.70
N ASP A 235 -10.07 8.84 5.26
CA ASP A 235 -9.89 10.12 5.95
C ASP A 235 -10.89 10.16 7.11
N PRO A 236 -10.48 10.11 8.39
CA PRO A 236 -11.39 10.45 9.46
C PRO A 236 -11.74 11.92 9.23
N LEU A 237 -12.98 12.19 8.80
CA LEU A 237 -13.51 13.53 8.59
C LEU A 237 -12.99 14.42 9.71
N THR A 238 -12.03 15.29 9.37
CA THR A 238 -11.54 16.26 10.33
C THR A 238 -12.73 17.16 10.60
N ARG A 239 -13.31 16.99 11.80
CA ARG A 239 -14.44 17.77 12.28
C ARG A 239 -14.06 19.24 12.07
N GLN A 240 -14.68 19.87 11.07
CA GLN A 240 -14.50 21.30 10.86
C GLN A 240 -14.90 21.98 12.17
N ARG A 241 -13.95 22.68 12.76
CA ARG A 241 -14.17 23.57 13.90
C ARG A 241 -14.53 24.94 13.39
#